data_AF-A0AAE0X6C6-F1
#
_entry.id   AF-A0AAE0X6C6-F1
#
_cell.length_a   1.000
_cell.length_b   1.000
_cell.length_c   1.000
_cell.angle_alpha   90.00
_cell.angle_beta   90.00
_cell.angle_gamma   90.00
#
_symmetry.space_group_name_H-M   'P 1'
#
loop_
_entity.id
_entity.type
_entity.pdbx_description
1 polymer ?
#
loop_
_entity_poly.entity_id
_entity_poly.type
_entity_poly.pdbx_seq_one_letter_code
_entity_poly.pdbx_strand_id
1 'polypeptide(L)'
;MRKRQAQKTPSPPPFDYNNPNSSLFQTPLTLRQINKVADKLTEVLKEDEAFDDDFGYDLTRFIRGSLVLAAELVQTNRELGRTKMAEAIAKQRRAMKEVTLNSGGVLTVEEGRQMVVQREEDSLAKARRMVEVAEQRYKTRVKDTYFDAAKEARKWRIEGKLQPCEIYEFGKVVPDQRE
;
A
#
# COMPACT_ATOMS: atom_id res chain seq x y z
N MET A 1 12.21 30.35 24.47
CA MET A 1 11.14 30.42 23.43
C MET A 1 10.45 29.05 23.30
N ARG A 2 9.17 28.95 23.68
CA ARG A 2 8.38 27.69 23.55
C ARG A 2 7.97 27.50 22.08
N LYS A 3 8.39 26.40 21.46
CA LYS A 3 7.93 26.00 20.12
C LYS A 3 6.44 25.64 20.18
N ARG A 4 5.60 26.34 19.40
CA ARG A 4 4.20 25.96 19.16
C ARG A 4 4.20 24.61 18.44
N GLN A 5 3.74 23.55 19.10
CA GLN A 5 3.44 22.29 18.42
C GLN A 5 2.24 22.54 17.52
N ALA A 6 2.40 22.31 16.21
CA ALA A 6 1.28 22.29 15.29
C ALA A 6 0.36 21.13 15.70
N GLN A 7 -0.88 21.44 16.10
CA GLN A 7 -1.90 20.43 16.33
C GLN A 7 -2.10 19.65 15.03
N LYS A 8 -1.56 18.43 14.97
CA LYS A 8 -1.86 17.51 13.87
C LYS A 8 -3.29 17.08 14.03
N THR A 9 -4.09 17.25 12.98
CA THR A 9 -5.39 16.57 12.88
C THR A 9 -5.17 15.07 13.08
N PRO A 10 -5.95 14.40 13.94
CA PRO A 10 -5.84 12.97 14.10
C PRO A 10 -6.06 12.29 12.75
N SER A 11 -5.20 11.32 12.41
CA SER A 11 -5.46 10.48 11.24
C SER A 11 -6.83 9.83 11.40
N PRO A 12 -7.66 9.78 10.34
CA PRO A 12 -8.94 9.11 10.40
C PRO A 12 -8.75 7.65 10.83
N PRO A 13 -9.72 7.07 11.54
CA PRO A 13 -9.65 5.68 12.00
C PRO A 13 -9.48 4.73 10.80
N PRO A 14 -8.80 3.58 10.99
CA PRO A 14 -8.63 2.59 9.95
C PRO A 14 -10.01 2.16 9.41
N PHE A 15 -10.14 2.11 8.09
CA PHE A 15 -11.37 1.75 7.39
C PHE A 15 -11.80 0.34 7.80
N ASP A 16 -12.96 0.24 8.46
CA ASP A 16 -13.49 -1.02 8.96
C ASP A 16 -14.39 -1.63 7.87
N TYR A 17 -13.85 -2.57 7.09
CA TYR A 17 -14.56 -3.24 5.99
C TYR A 17 -15.82 -4.00 6.43
N ASN A 18 -16.00 -4.20 7.75
CA ASN A 18 -17.09 -4.95 8.35
C ASN A 18 -18.12 -4.06 9.08
N ASN A 19 -18.01 -2.73 9.02
CA ASN A 19 -18.95 -1.83 9.68
C ASN A 19 -20.11 -1.44 8.73
N PRO A 20 -21.36 -1.89 9.00
CA PRO A 20 -22.53 -1.51 8.22
C PRO A 20 -22.89 -0.02 8.32
N ASN A 21 -22.24 0.74 9.22
CA ASN A 21 -22.39 2.20 9.37
C ASN A 21 -21.24 3.01 8.76
N SER A 22 -20.36 2.40 7.95
CA SER A 22 -19.44 3.16 7.10
C SER A 22 -20.20 3.65 5.87
N SER A 23 -20.07 4.95 5.53
CA SER A 23 -20.66 5.66 4.38
C SER A 23 -21.58 4.84 3.46
N LEU A 24 -22.88 5.17 3.42
CA LEU A 24 -23.87 4.62 2.47
C LEU A 24 -23.44 4.72 0.99
N PHE A 25 -22.51 5.63 0.68
CA PHE A 25 -21.80 5.61 -0.59
C PHE A 25 -20.58 4.69 -0.46
N GLN A 26 -20.70 3.48 -1.00
CA GLN A 26 -19.59 2.58 -1.25
C GLN A 26 -18.75 3.14 -2.42
N THR A 27 -18.15 4.31 -2.22
CA THR A 27 -17.35 4.99 -3.25
C THR A 27 -16.21 4.06 -3.67
N PRO A 28 -16.06 3.75 -4.97
CA PRO A 28 -15.00 2.87 -5.41
C PRO A 28 -13.63 3.53 -5.15
N LEU A 29 -12.78 2.87 -4.36
CA LEU A 29 -11.48 3.38 -3.92
C LEU A 29 -10.31 2.91 -4.80
N THR A 30 -10.54 1.88 -5.62
CA THR A 30 -9.52 1.28 -6.47
C THR A 30 -10.00 1.19 -7.91
N LEU A 31 -9.07 1.27 -8.88
CA LEU A 31 -9.40 1.13 -10.30
C LEU A 31 -10.22 -0.14 -10.60
N ARG A 32 -9.93 -1.25 -9.88
CA ARG A 32 -10.69 -2.50 -9.98
C ARG A 32 -12.15 -2.33 -9.52
N GLN A 33 -12.39 -1.63 -8.41
CA GLN A 33 -13.74 -1.37 -7.94
C GLN A 33 -14.48 -0.43 -8.90
N ILE A 34 -13.79 0.58 -9.45
CA ILE A 34 -14.37 1.48 -10.46
C ILE A 34 -14.81 0.68 -11.70
N ASN A 35 -13.94 -0.21 -12.23
CA ASN A 35 -14.30 -1.10 -13.33
C ASN A 35 -15.54 -1.95 -13.00
N LYS A 36 -15.57 -2.59 -11.83
CA LYS A 36 -16.71 -3.43 -11.42
C LYS A 36 -18.02 -2.64 -11.33
N VAL A 37 -17.98 -1.39 -10.86
CA VAL A 37 -19.15 -0.51 -10.80
C VAL A 37 -19.56 -0.08 -12.21
N ALA A 38 -18.60 0.28 -13.05
CA ALA A 38 -18.84 0.66 -14.45
C ALA A 38 -19.49 -0.48 -15.25
N ASP A 39 -19.01 -1.73 -15.09
CA ASP A 39 -19.58 -2.90 -15.76
C ASP A 39 -21.05 -3.09 -15.36
N LYS A 40 -21.34 -3.07 -14.06
CA LYS A 40 -22.71 -3.16 -13.54
C LYS A 40 -23.62 -2.05 -14.05
N LEU A 41 -23.15 -0.81 -14.07
CA LEU A 41 -23.93 0.32 -14.58
C LEU A 41 -24.21 0.16 -16.08
N THR A 42 -23.24 -0.36 -16.83
CA THR A 42 -23.38 -0.58 -18.27
C THR A 42 -24.34 -1.74 -18.58
N GLU A 43 -24.39 -2.77 -17.73
CA GLU A 43 -25.39 -3.85 -17.83
C GLU A 43 -26.80 -3.33 -17.57
N VAL A 44 -27.01 -2.59 -16.47
CA VAL A 44 -28.31 -1.98 -16.14
C VAL A 44 -28.79 -1.04 -17.25
N LEU A 45 -27.90 -0.21 -17.79
CA LEU A 45 -28.22 0.69 -18.91
C LEU A 45 -28.62 -0.01 -20.21
N LYS A 46 -28.24 -1.29 -20.39
CA LYS A 46 -28.61 -2.07 -21.58
C LYS A 46 -29.91 -2.83 -21.39
N GLU A 47 -30.22 -3.23 -20.16
CA GLU A 47 -31.39 -4.07 -19.84
C GLU A 47 -32.64 -3.25 -19.58
N ASP A 48 -32.49 -1.98 -19.19
CA ASP A 48 -33.60 -1.12 -18.79
C ASP A 48 -34.06 -0.22 -19.95
N GLU A 49 -35.18 -0.61 -20.59
CA GLU A 49 -35.85 0.15 -21.66
C GLU A 49 -36.49 1.46 -21.16
N ALA A 50 -36.49 1.73 -19.85
CA ALA A 50 -37.05 2.96 -19.29
C ALA A 50 -36.14 4.19 -19.44
N PHE A 51 -34.86 4.01 -19.80
CA PHE A 51 -33.94 5.12 -20.03
C PHE A 51 -34.10 5.70 -21.44
N ASP A 52 -34.04 7.03 -21.51
CA ASP A 52 -33.91 7.75 -22.78
C ASP A 52 -32.59 7.38 -23.47
N ASP A 53 -32.62 7.12 -24.77
CA ASP A 53 -31.46 6.66 -25.55
C ASP A 53 -30.28 7.66 -25.47
N ASP A 54 -30.60 8.96 -25.49
CA ASP A 54 -29.60 10.04 -25.38
C ASP A 54 -28.98 10.06 -23.97
N PHE A 55 -29.78 9.86 -22.93
CA PHE A 55 -29.30 9.78 -21.55
C PHE A 55 -28.39 8.57 -21.32
N GLY A 56 -28.76 7.39 -21.85
CA GLY A 56 -27.95 6.18 -21.77
C GLY A 56 -26.61 6.32 -22.51
N TYR A 57 -26.63 6.99 -23.67
CA TYR A 57 -25.43 7.31 -24.43
C TYR A 57 -24.48 8.24 -23.65
N ASP A 58 -25.01 9.35 -23.10
CA ASP A 58 -24.22 10.31 -22.32
C ASP A 58 -23.66 9.70 -21.05
N LEU A 59 -24.43 8.86 -20.35
CA LEU A 59 -23.95 8.18 -19.15
C LEU A 59 -22.87 7.14 -19.48
N THR A 60 -23.01 6.40 -20.58
CA THR A 60 -21.98 5.48 -21.07
C THR A 60 -20.69 6.23 -21.43
N ARG A 61 -20.80 7.39 -22.08
CA ARG A 61 -19.66 8.24 -22.42
C ARG A 61 -18.96 8.78 -21.17
N PHE A 62 -19.74 9.20 -20.17
CA PHE A 62 -19.23 9.66 -18.88
C PHE A 62 -18.49 8.53 -18.13
N ILE A 63 -19.08 7.34 -18.05
CA ILE A 63 -18.46 6.16 -17.42
C ILE A 63 -17.11 5.85 -18.08
N ARG A 64 -17.06 5.78 -19.42
CA ARG A 64 -15.82 5.56 -20.17
C ARG A 64 -14.77 6.63 -19.90
N GLY A 65 -15.16 7.91 -19.89
CA GLY A 65 -14.25 9.02 -19.58
C GLY A 65 -13.69 8.92 -18.16
N SER A 66 -14.53 8.61 -17.18
CA SER A 66 -14.11 8.45 -15.78
C SER A 66 -13.12 7.30 -15.59
N LEU A 67 -13.27 6.20 -16.33
CA LEU A 67 -12.34 5.06 -16.32
C LEU A 67 -10.96 5.42 -16.87
N VAL A 68 -10.92 6.19 -17.97
CA VAL A 68 -9.66 6.68 -18.54
C VAL A 68 -8.95 7.59 -17.54
N LEU A 69 -9.65 8.56 -16.95
CA LEU A 69 -9.08 9.46 -15.95
C LEU A 69 -8.56 8.71 -14.71
N ALA A 70 -9.30 7.70 -14.23
CA ALA A 70 -8.86 6.88 -13.12
C ALA A 70 -7.61 6.05 -13.47
N ALA A 71 -7.52 5.52 -14.69
CA ALA A 71 -6.35 4.78 -15.17
C ALA A 71 -5.13 5.69 -15.31
N GLU A 72 -5.29 6.88 -15.88
CA GLU A 72 -4.26 7.91 -15.98
C GLU A 72 -3.75 8.34 -14.59
N LEU A 73 -4.65 8.52 -13.63
CA LEU A 73 -4.27 8.84 -12.24
C LEU A 73 -3.42 7.73 -11.59
N VAL A 74 -3.71 6.46 -11.90
CA VAL A 74 -2.87 5.35 -11.43
C VAL A 74 -1.48 5.38 -12.10
N GLN A 75 -1.41 5.69 -13.39
CA GLN A 75 -0.15 5.77 -14.12
C GLN A 75 0.72 6.94 -13.64
N THR A 76 0.16 8.13 -13.54
CA THR A 76 0.85 9.33 -13.03
C THR A 76 1.36 9.14 -11.60
N ASN A 77 0.60 8.48 -10.72
CA ASN A 77 1.08 8.13 -9.38
C ASN A 77 2.30 7.19 -9.40
N ARG A 78 2.33 6.22 -10.32
CA ARG A 78 3.48 5.33 -10.51
C ARG A 78 4.69 6.11 -11.01
N GLU A 79 4.49 7.01 -11.96
CA GLU A 79 5.55 7.89 -12.50
C GLU A 79 6.11 8.81 -11.43
N LEU A 80 5.25 9.42 -10.60
CA LEU A 80 5.66 10.23 -9.45
C LEU A 80 6.51 9.41 -8.45
N GLY A 81 6.17 8.14 -8.25
CA GLY A 81 6.99 7.22 -7.45
C GLY A 81 8.39 7.03 -8.05
N ARG A 82 8.49 6.86 -9.38
CA ARG A 82 9.76 6.72 -10.10
C ARG A 82 10.58 8.01 -10.05
N THR A 83 9.97 9.17 -10.24
CA THR A 83 10.68 10.46 -10.19
C THR A 83 11.19 10.76 -8.79
N LYS A 84 10.39 10.52 -7.74
CA LYS A 84 10.84 10.64 -6.34
C LYS A 84 12.00 9.71 -6.03
N MET A 85 11.99 8.48 -6.54
CA MET A 85 13.12 7.55 -6.39
C MET A 85 14.37 8.06 -7.13
N ALA A 86 14.22 8.54 -8.36
CA ALA A 86 15.31 9.12 -9.13
C ALA A 86 15.90 10.36 -8.44
N GLU A 87 15.06 11.22 -7.87
CA GLU A 87 15.46 12.39 -7.08
C GLU A 87 16.23 11.98 -5.83
N ALA A 88 15.75 10.96 -5.10
CA ALA A 88 16.44 10.42 -3.93
C ALA A 88 17.84 9.87 -4.31
N ILE A 89 17.95 9.14 -5.42
CA ILE A 89 19.24 8.65 -5.95
C ILE A 89 20.14 9.82 -6.35
N ALA A 90 19.61 10.83 -7.05
CA ALA A 90 20.37 12.01 -7.45
C ALA A 90 20.88 12.79 -6.23
N LYS A 91 20.04 12.96 -5.20
CA LYS A 91 20.42 13.58 -3.92
C LYS A 91 21.51 12.77 -3.21
N GLN A 92 21.40 11.45 -3.19
CA GLN A 92 22.43 10.58 -2.62
C GLN A 92 23.75 10.69 -3.39
N ARG A 93 23.71 10.73 -4.72
CA ARG A 93 24.90 10.94 -5.56
C ARG A 93 25.53 12.31 -5.34
N ARG A 94 24.73 13.38 -5.19
CA ARG A 94 25.22 14.72 -4.85
C ARG A 94 25.89 14.73 -3.47
N ALA A 95 25.25 14.13 -2.47
CA ALA A 95 25.84 13.98 -1.14
C ALA A 95 27.17 13.21 -1.18
N MET A 96 27.27 12.14 -1.97
CA MET A 96 28.54 11.42 -2.17
C MET A 96 29.60 12.24 -2.93
N LYS A 97 29.19 13.13 -3.84
CA LYS A 97 30.10 14.04 -4.55
C LYS A 97 30.57 15.20 -3.65
N GLU A 98 29.72 15.61 -2.71
CA GLU A 98 30.05 16.55 -1.62
C GLU A 98 30.85 15.90 -0.49
N VAL A 99 31.07 14.59 -0.51
CA VAL A 99 32.25 13.98 0.10
C VAL A 99 33.46 14.34 -0.76
N THR A 100 33.69 15.64 -0.92
CA THR A 100 34.98 16.17 -1.29
C THR A 100 35.93 15.62 -0.24
N LEU A 101 36.86 14.76 -0.65
CA LEU A 101 38.16 14.65 0.00
C LEU A 101 38.57 16.09 0.29
N ASN A 102 38.78 16.39 1.57
CA ASN A 102 39.05 17.71 2.13
C ASN A 102 39.76 18.62 1.12
N SER A 103 39.35 19.89 1.08
CA SER A 103 40.02 21.00 0.41
C SER A 103 41.51 20.70 0.23
N GLY A 104 42.08 20.87 -0.96
CA GLY A 104 43.44 20.41 -1.34
C GLY A 104 44.65 20.92 -0.51
N GLY A 105 44.45 21.34 0.74
CA GLY A 105 45.47 21.43 1.78
C GLY A 105 45.77 20.09 2.47
N VAL A 106 46.67 20.17 3.45
CA VAL A 106 47.24 19.01 4.15
C VAL A 106 46.23 18.42 5.14
N LEU A 107 45.93 17.12 5.01
CA LEU A 107 45.11 16.37 5.95
C LEU A 107 45.76 16.39 7.34
N THR A 108 45.05 16.91 8.33
CA THR A 108 45.53 16.94 9.72
C THR A 108 45.37 15.56 10.38
N VAL A 109 46.19 15.28 11.40
CA VAL A 109 46.14 14.00 12.13
C VAL A 109 44.76 13.76 12.77
N GLU A 110 44.12 14.82 13.24
CA GLU A 110 42.81 14.74 13.90
C GLU A 110 41.69 14.41 12.91
N GLU A 111 41.70 15.02 11.72
CA GLU A 111 40.81 14.65 10.61
C GLU A 111 41.01 13.19 10.19
N GLY A 112 42.27 12.74 10.10
CA GLY A 112 42.60 11.35 9.81
C GLY A 112 41.99 10.36 10.81
N ARG A 113 42.00 10.69 12.11
CA ARG A 113 41.37 9.87 13.16
C ARG A 113 39.86 9.85 13.04
N GLN A 114 39.23 11.00 12.77
CA GLN A 114 37.78 11.07 12.58
C GLN A 114 37.32 10.25 11.37
N MET A 115 38.07 10.26 10.27
CA MET A 115 37.77 9.44 9.09
C MET A 115 37.82 7.94 9.38
N VAL A 116 38.72 7.48 10.26
CA VAL A 116 38.77 6.06 10.67
C VAL A 116 37.54 5.69 11.49
N VAL A 117 37.15 6.52 12.46
CA VAL A 117 35.94 6.30 13.27
C VAL A 117 34.69 6.28 12.39
N GLN A 118 34.54 7.24 11.49
CA GLN A 118 33.40 7.27 10.55
C GLN A 118 33.36 6.03 9.65
N ARG A 119 34.51 5.56 9.18
CA ARG A 119 34.59 4.33 8.39
C ARG A 119 34.13 3.10 9.16
N GLU A 120 34.49 2.99 10.44
CA GLU A 120 34.02 1.92 11.32
C GLU A 120 32.51 2.01 11.55
N GLU A 121 32.00 3.20 11.84
CA GLU A 121 30.56 3.46 12.01
C GLU A 121 29.75 3.12 10.75
N ASP A 122 30.24 3.52 9.56
CA ASP A 122 29.62 3.20 8.28
C ASP A 122 29.57 1.69 8.02
N SER A 123 30.63 0.98 8.40
CA SER A 123 30.69 -0.49 8.28
C SER A 123 29.64 -1.16 9.17
N LEU A 124 29.48 -0.67 10.41
CA LEU A 124 28.46 -1.14 11.35
C LEU A 124 27.05 -0.81 10.86
N ALA A 125 26.83 0.40 10.34
CA ALA A 125 25.55 0.81 9.77
C ALA A 125 25.16 -0.06 8.57
N LYS A 126 26.11 -0.39 7.70
CA LYS A 126 25.90 -1.32 6.57
C LYS A 126 25.55 -2.71 7.06
N ALA A 127 26.24 -3.23 8.07
CA ALA A 127 25.94 -4.53 8.67
C ALA A 127 24.52 -4.57 9.25
N ARG A 128 24.12 -3.54 10.02
CA ARG A 128 22.77 -3.42 10.58
C ARG A 128 21.68 -3.43 9.50
N ARG A 129 21.88 -2.68 8.40
CA ARG A 129 20.94 -2.68 7.27
C ARG A 129 20.80 -4.06 6.62
N MET A 130 21.88 -4.82 6.48
CA MET A 130 21.82 -6.17 5.91
C MET A 130 20.99 -7.11 6.79
N VAL A 131 21.15 -7.03 8.11
CA VAL A 131 20.37 -7.81 9.08
C VAL A 131 18.89 -7.43 9.00
N GLU A 132 18.56 -6.14 9.00
CA GLU A 132 17.18 -5.67 8.89
C GLU A 132 16.49 -6.16 7.61
N VAL A 133 17.18 -6.10 6.47
CA VAL A 133 16.65 -6.63 5.20
C VAL A 133 16.45 -8.15 5.27
N ALA A 134 17.35 -8.89 5.89
CA ALA A 134 17.23 -10.33 6.06
C ALA A 134 16.04 -10.70 6.97
N GLU A 135 15.86 -10.00 8.09
CA GLU A 135 14.72 -10.17 8.99
C GLU A 135 13.39 -9.87 8.28
N GLN A 136 13.34 -8.80 7.49
CA GLN A 136 12.13 -8.45 6.76
C GLN A 136 11.79 -9.51 5.70
N ARG A 137 12.79 -10.04 4.99
CA ARG A 137 12.61 -11.15 4.05
C ARG A 137 12.11 -12.41 4.75
N TYR A 138 12.64 -12.72 5.93
CA TYR A 138 12.18 -13.85 6.74
C TYR A 138 10.71 -13.69 7.13
N LYS A 139 10.32 -12.52 7.66
CA LYS A 139 8.93 -12.21 8.04
C LYS A 139 7.97 -12.35 6.85
N THR A 140 8.34 -11.86 5.67
CA THR A 140 7.52 -12.01 4.45
C THR A 140 7.37 -13.48 4.06
N ARG A 141 8.47 -14.24 4.01
CA ARG A 141 8.42 -15.67 3.68
C ARG A 141 7.54 -16.46 4.64
N VAL A 142 7.64 -16.20 5.94
CA VAL A 142 6.79 -16.84 6.95
C VAL A 142 5.31 -16.56 6.66
N LYS A 143 4.94 -15.31 6.37
CA LYS A 143 3.56 -14.97 5.99
C LYS A 143 3.11 -15.69 4.73
N ASP A 144 3.95 -15.76 3.71
CA ASP A 144 3.64 -16.45 2.46
C ASP A 144 3.41 -17.95 2.69
N THR A 145 4.24 -18.60 3.51
CA THR A 145 4.05 -20.02 3.86
C THR A 145 2.74 -20.27 4.60
N TYR A 146 2.35 -19.40 5.55
CA TYR A 146 1.04 -19.52 6.22
C TYR A 146 -0.12 -19.29 5.25
N PHE A 147 0.03 -18.35 4.33
CA PHE A 147 -0.99 -18.05 3.34
C PHE A 147 -1.20 -19.21 2.35
N ASP A 148 -0.11 -19.83 1.89
CA ASP A 148 -0.18 -20.98 0.99
C ASP A 148 -0.75 -22.22 1.69
N ALA A 149 -0.34 -22.49 2.93
CA ALA A 149 -0.96 -23.54 3.75
C ALA A 149 -2.47 -23.29 3.94
N ALA A 150 -2.88 -22.03 4.16
CA ALA A 150 -4.29 -21.67 4.28
C ALA A 150 -5.07 -21.87 2.96
N LYS A 151 -4.46 -21.64 1.79
CA LYS A 151 -5.08 -21.95 0.49
C LYS A 151 -5.29 -23.45 0.31
N GLU A 152 -4.29 -24.26 0.61
CA GLU A 152 -4.40 -25.72 0.51
C GLU A 152 -5.47 -26.25 1.46
N ALA A 153 -5.52 -25.76 2.70
CA ALA A 153 -6.56 -26.12 3.65
C ALA A 153 -7.96 -25.74 3.14
N ARG A 154 -8.14 -24.57 2.49
CA ARG A 154 -9.41 -24.20 1.85
C ARG A 154 -9.79 -25.18 0.74
N LYS A 155 -8.83 -25.56 -0.11
CA LYS A 155 -9.05 -26.54 -1.18
C LYS A 155 -9.49 -27.89 -0.61
N TRP A 156 -8.83 -28.39 0.43
CA TRP A 156 -9.19 -29.66 1.08
C TRP A 156 -10.56 -29.64 1.75
N ARG A 157 -11.01 -28.49 2.28
CA ARG A 157 -12.38 -28.34 2.81
C ARG A 157 -13.43 -28.42 1.71
N ILE A 158 -13.18 -27.79 0.56
CA ILE A 158 -14.08 -27.88 -0.60
C ILE A 158 -14.14 -29.32 -1.12
N GLU A 159 -13.00 -30.03 -1.12
CA GLU A 159 -12.92 -31.44 -1.51
C GLU A 159 -13.46 -32.43 -0.46
N GLY A 160 -13.91 -31.95 0.71
CA GLY A 160 -14.44 -32.80 1.79
C GLY A 160 -13.39 -33.63 2.54
N LYS A 161 -12.09 -33.40 2.30
CA LYS A 161 -10.97 -34.07 2.99
C LYS A 161 -10.72 -33.51 4.40
N LEU A 162 -11.19 -32.29 4.65
CA LEU A 162 -11.03 -31.59 5.92
C LEU A 162 -12.41 -31.08 6.39
N GLN A 163 -12.68 -31.17 7.70
CA GLN A 163 -13.93 -30.67 8.29
C GLN A 163 -14.10 -29.15 8.03
N PRO A 164 -15.34 -28.65 7.91
CA PRO A 164 -15.62 -27.22 7.82
C PRO A 164 -14.93 -26.46 8.97
N CYS A 165 -14.30 -25.34 8.65
CA CYS A 165 -13.64 -24.53 9.66
C CYS A 165 -14.65 -23.57 10.26
N GLU A 166 -15.16 -23.93 11.43
CA GLU A 166 -15.86 -23.00 12.30
C GLU A 166 -14.79 -22.19 13.03
N ILE A 167 -14.69 -20.89 12.69
CA ILE A 167 -13.82 -19.96 13.41
C ILE A 167 -14.57 -19.57 14.68
N TYR A 168 -14.28 -20.25 15.78
CA TYR A 168 -14.74 -19.83 17.09
C TYR A 168 -13.91 -18.62 17.54
N GLU A 169 -14.39 -17.42 17.24
CA GLU A 169 -13.92 -16.21 17.91
C GLU A 169 -14.36 -16.30 19.37
N PHE A 170 -13.45 -16.74 20.26
CA PHE A 170 -13.68 -16.69 21.70
C PHE A 170 -13.87 -15.23 22.13
N GLY A 171 -15.11 -14.74 22.16
CA GLY A 171 -15.40 -13.38 22.58
C GLY A 171 -16.80 -12.83 22.33
N LYS A 172 -17.63 -13.45 21.48
CA LYS A 172 -19.05 -13.06 21.35
C LYS A 172 -19.93 -14.29 21.28
N VAL A 173 -20.63 -14.55 22.39
CA VAL A 173 -21.77 -15.45 22.40
C VAL A 173 -22.83 -14.82 21.49
N VAL A 174 -23.02 -15.39 20.30
CA VAL A 174 -24.21 -15.11 19.49
C VAL A 174 -25.29 -16.05 20.02
N PRO A 175 -26.38 -15.55 20.63
CA PRO A 175 -27.45 -16.41 21.11
C PRO A 175 -28.13 -17.08 19.91
N ASP A 176 -28.31 -18.40 20.03
CA ASP A 176 -28.97 -19.27 19.07
C ASP A 176 -30.43 -18.80 18.89
N GLN A 177 -30.77 -18.27 17.71
CA GLN A 177 -32.16 -17.98 17.36
C GLN A 177 -32.73 -19.18 16.61
N ARG A 178 -33.24 -20.13 17.38
CA ARG A 178 -34.15 -21.17 16.92
C ARG A 178 -35.34 -21.24 17.87
N GLU A 179 -36.43 -20.59 17.47
CA GLU A 179 -37.80 -21.00 17.75
C GLU A 179 -38.53 -21.13 16.41
#